data_AF-A0A9E3J9M6-F1
#
_entry.id   AF-A0A9E3J9M6-F1
#
_cell.length_a   1.000
_cell.length_b   1.000
_cell.length_c   1.000
_cell.angle_alpha   90.00
_cell.angle_beta   90.00
_cell.angle_gamma   90.00
#
_symmetry.space_group_name_H-M   'P 1'
#
loop_
_entity.id
_entity.type
_entity.pdbx_description
1 polymer ?
#
loop_
_entity_poly.entity_id
_entity_poly.type
_entity_poly.pdbx_seq_one_letter_code
_entity_poly.pdbx_strand_id
1 'polypeptide(L)'
;AELAEFDQWDRYDFDGDGNFNEPDGYIDHFQIVHAGEDESAGGGAQGEDAIWAHRWYAFGTDAGSTGPDTNKLGGTQIGDTGIWVGDYTIQPENGGLGVFAHEYGHDLGLPDEYDTSGAGENSTGFWTLMSSGSWLGTGKDSIGDLPGDMNAWDKLQLGWLDYDVANAGKRSSHKLGVAEYNTKNPQALVVQLPQKTVTTPVVTPAQGATQWWSGSGNDLRNTLTRPLDLTGKSSAALTLDGWWDIEQDYDYLYTEVSTDGANWTPIDGTLADGTAIPKDGSGKPALTGTVDAHQKLTFPLNAYAGQKIQLRFRYQSDGGVALKGFTADEITVTADGATLFSDNAETADTAWTANGFSRIGASITDDYAQYYLAENRQYVSYDKVLKVGPYNYGFSTTRPDWVEHYAYQNGLLIWKWDTSQADDNTSQHPGEGLILPVDSHPTALKWSDGTLMRNRIQAYDSTFSWYPTDSVTLHNADVPTKIKSKPGVPVFDDGTSSYYDTTNPFAGVNITDTDTRIKIVKEPLNGSTITLQVGPSAKKK
;
A
#
# COMPACT_ATOMS: atom_id res chain seq x y z
N ALA A 1 -21.02 -29.85 3.36
CA ALA A 1 -21.16 -30.12 4.80
C ALA A 1 -19.84 -29.84 5.49
N GLU A 2 -18.80 -30.64 5.25
CA GLU A 2 -17.46 -30.41 5.84
C GLU A 2 -16.84 -29.06 5.41
N LEU A 3 -16.88 -28.69 4.13
CA LEU A 3 -16.35 -27.39 3.67
C LEU A 3 -17.06 -26.17 4.28
N ALA A 4 -18.34 -26.31 4.67
CA ALA A 4 -19.10 -25.21 5.27
C ALA A 4 -18.67 -24.94 6.72
N GLU A 5 -17.88 -25.83 7.34
CA GLU A 5 -17.30 -25.59 8.67
C GLU A 5 -16.12 -24.60 8.62
N PHE A 6 -15.62 -24.29 7.41
CA PHE A 6 -14.55 -23.32 7.17
C PHE A 6 -15.06 -21.98 6.61
N ASP A 7 -16.38 -21.78 6.60
CA ASP A 7 -17.08 -20.54 6.22
C ASP A 7 -17.87 -20.11 7.46
N GLN A 8 -17.25 -19.27 8.28
CA GLN A 8 -17.77 -18.83 9.57
C GLN A 8 -17.76 -17.31 9.72
N TRP A 9 -16.96 -16.60 8.92
CA TRP A 9 -16.72 -15.17 9.05
C TRP A 9 -17.08 -14.42 7.77
N ASP A 10 -17.85 -13.35 7.94
CA ASP A 10 -18.13 -12.38 6.89
C ASP A 10 -17.13 -11.25 7.05
N ARG A 11 -15.98 -11.40 6.40
CA ARG A 11 -14.87 -10.45 6.49
C ARG A 11 -15.28 -9.03 6.05
N TYR A 12 -16.19 -8.94 5.09
CA TYR A 12 -16.52 -7.69 4.40
C TYR A 12 -17.87 -7.10 4.84
N ASP A 13 -18.60 -7.76 5.75
CA ASP A 13 -19.96 -7.36 6.16
C ASP A 13 -20.83 -7.15 4.91
N PHE A 14 -20.88 -8.18 4.04
CA PHE A 14 -21.40 -8.04 2.68
C PHE A 14 -22.88 -7.62 2.65
N ASP A 15 -23.63 -7.94 3.72
CA ASP A 15 -25.04 -7.56 3.88
C ASP A 15 -25.25 -6.29 4.72
N GLY A 16 -24.17 -5.77 5.32
CA GLY A 16 -24.12 -4.48 6.01
C GLY A 16 -24.88 -4.46 7.35
N ASP A 17 -25.00 -5.61 8.01
CA ASP A 17 -25.68 -5.74 9.30
C ASP A 17 -24.74 -5.52 10.51
N GLY A 18 -23.42 -5.48 10.26
CA GLY A 18 -22.36 -5.26 11.24
C GLY A 18 -21.93 -6.52 12.00
N ASN A 19 -22.36 -7.71 11.59
CA ASN A 19 -22.04 -8.99 12.19
C ASN A 19 -21.03 -9.81 11.37
N PHE A 20 -19.75 -9.54 11.58
CA PHE A 20 -18.65 -10.28 10.95
C PHE A 20 -18.53 -11.77 11.36
N ASN A 21 -19.33 -12.25 12.32
CA ASN A 21 -19.26 -13.64 12.81
C ASN A 21 -20.41 -14.49 12.25
N GLU A 22 -20.60 -14.44 10.94
CA GLU A 22 -21.52 -15.30 10.22
C GLU A 22 -20.95 -15.73 8.86
N PRO A 23 -21.49 -16.81 8.25
CA PRO A 23 -21.02 -17.29 6.95
C PRO A 23 -21.35 -16.32 5.81
N ASP A 24 -20.42 -16.14 4.88
CA ASP A 24 -20.60 -15.30 3.68
C ASP A 24 -20.62 -16.10 2.37
N GLY A 25 -20.43 -17.43 2.47
CA GLY A 25 -20.39 -18.37 1.35
C GLY A 25 -18.99 -18.66 0.80
N TYR A 26 -17.96 -18.01 1.34
CA TYR A 26 -16.56 -18.23 1.00
C TYR A 26 -15.81 -18.93 2.15
N ILE A 27 -14.76 -19.69 1.83
CA ILE A 27 -13.85 -20.21 2.88
C ILE A 27 -13.10 -19.04 3.52
N ASP A 28 -13.13 -18.96 4.86
CA ASP A 28 -12.53 -17.88 5.66
C ASP A 28 -11.03 -17.72 5.38
N HIS A 29 -10.31 -18.84 5.39
CA HIS A 29 -8.85 -18.92 5.24
C HIS A 29 -8.46 -20.12 4.37
N PHE A 30 -8.10 -19.88 3.11
CA PHE A 30 -7.73 -20.94 2.17
C PHE A 30 -6.24 -20.89 1.82
N GLN A 31 -5.49 -21.91 2.26
CA GLN A 31 -4.06 -22.03 2.01
C GLN A 31 -3.74 -23.21 1.11
N ILE A 32 -2.93 -22.99 0.09
CA ILE A 32 -2.51 -23.97 -0.89
C ILE A 32 -1.02 -24.25 -0.69
N VAL A 33 -0.66 -25.53 -0.54
CA VAL A 33 0.73 -25.95 -0.58
C VAL A 33 1.01 -26.67 -1.89
N HIS A 34 1.84 -26.08 -2.75
CA HIS A 34 2.22 -26.70 -4.03
C HIS A 34 3.50 -27.51 -3.90
N ALA A 35 3.64 -28.55 -4.72
CA ALA A 35 4.87 -29.34 -4.78
C ALA A 35 6.05 -28.51 -5.33
N GLY A 36 7.24 -28.75 -4.80
CA GLY A 36 8.47 -28.08 -5.25
C GLY A 36 8.90 -26.87 -4.40
N GLU A 37 9.91 -26.16 -4.89
CA GLU A 37 10.52 -25.00 -4.24
C GLU A 37 9.90 -23.69 -4.73
N ASP A 38 9.92 -22.67 -3.88
CA ASP A 38 9.45 -21.32 -4.21
C ASP A 38 10.28 -20.70 -5.35
N GLU A 39 9.63 -19.99 -6.27
CA GLU A 39 10.35 -19.22 -7.28
C GLU A 39 11.27 -18.17 -6.64
N SER A 40 10.83 -17.51 -5.55
CA SER A 40 11.63 -16.48 -4.85
C SER A 40 12.90 -17.03 -4.19
N ALA A 41 12.95 -18.34 -3.93
CA ALA A 41 14.13 -19.06 -3.43
C ALA A 41 15.01 -19.65 -4.55
N GLY A 42 14.64 -19.45 -5.82
CA GLY A 42 15.34 -19.94 -7.00
C GLY A 42 14.63 -21.08 -7.73
N GLY A 43 13.45 -21.51 -7.28
CA GLY A 43 12.55 -22.44 -7.97
C GLY A 43 13.02 -23.90 -8.08
N GLY A 44 14.13 -24.25 -7.45
CA GLY A 44 14.66 -25.61 -7.40
C GLY A 44 14.80 -26.28 -8.76
N ALA A 45 14.15 -27.43 -8.95
CA ALA A 45 14.19 -28.17 -10.21
C ALA A 45 13.36 -27.53 -11.33
N GLN A 46 12.43 -26.64 -10.98
CA GLN A 46 11.53 -25.95 -11.89
C GLN A 46 12.08 -24.57 -12.31
N GLY A 47 12.98 -23.98 -11.52
CA GLY A 47 13.53 -22.65 -11.82
C GLY A 47 12.43 -21.61 -11.96
N GLU A 48 12.48 -20.80 -13.02
CA GLU A 48 11.48 -19.77 -13.35
C GLU A 48 10.09 -20.35 -13.72
N ASP A 49 9.95 -21.68 -13.88
CA ASP A 49 8.64 -22.32 -14.04
C ASP A 49 7.95 -22.63 -12.69
N ALA A 50 8.61 -22.36 -11.55
CA ALA A 50 8.03 -22.50 -10.22
C ALA A 50 7.01 -21.38 -9.94
N ILE A 51 6.15 -21.59 -8.95
CA ILE A 51 5.23 -20.55 -8.47
C ILE A 51 5.97 -19.74 -7.40
N TRP A 52 5.87 -18.41 -7.49
CA TRP A 52 6.25 -17.51 -6.40
C TRP A 52 5.11 -17.49 -5.36
N ALA A 53 5.42 -17.74 -4.09
CA ALA A 53 4.46 -17.67 -2.98
C ALA A 53 3.76 -16.30 -2.91
N HIS A 54 2.45 -16.30 -2.80
CA HIS A 54 1.67 -15.07 -2.74
C HIS A 54 0.28 -15.28 -2.15
N ARG A 55 -0.37 -14.17 -1.81
CA ARG A 55 -1.80 -14.04 -1.56
C ARG A 55 -2.49 -13.38 -2.74
N TRP A 56 -3.65 -13.89 -3.16
CA TRP A 56 -4.45 -13.29 -4.23
C TRP A 56 -5.94 -13.59 -4.04
N TYR A 57 -6.79 -12.94 -4.85
CA TYR A 57 -8.21 -13.23 -4.93
C TYR A 57 -8.57 -13.90 -6.25
N ALA A 58 -9.10 -15.13 -6.20
CA ALA A 58 -9.51 -15.88 -7.38
C ALA A 58 -10.63 -15.12 -8.13
N PHE A 59 -10.40 -14.75 -9.39
CA PHE A 59 -11.41 -14.12 -10.26
C PHE A 59 -12.13 -12.90 -9.63
N GLY A 60 -11.44 -12.06 -8.87
CA GLY A 60 -12.04 -10.88 -8.22
C GLY A 60 -12.66 -9.87 -9.20
N THR A 61 -12.15 -9.82 -10.44
CA THR A 61 -12.67 -8.97 -11.52
C THR A 61 -14.10 -9.35 -11.96
N ASP A 62 -14.59 -10.53 -11.59
CA ASP A 62 -15.97 -10.97 -11.84
C ASP A 62 -16.96 -10.54 -10.73
N ALA A 63 -16.54 -9.69 -9.79
CA ALA A 63 -17.43 -9.14 -8.76
C ALA A 63 -18.71 -8.55 -9.37
N GLY A 64 -19.85 -8.87 -8.75
CA GLY A 64 -21.20 -8.59 -9.24
C GLY A 64 -21.73 -9.58 -10.28
N SER A 65 -20.90 -10.53 -10.75
CA SER A 65 -21.28 -11.54 -11.76
C SER A 65 -21.18 -12.97 -11.23
N THR A 66 -20.08 -13.34 -10.57
CA THR A 66 -19.84 -14.69 -10.03
C THR A 66 -19.66 -14.67 -8.50
N GLY A 67 -19.77 -15.84 -7.84
CA GLY A 67 -19.76 -15.98 -6.37
C GLY A 67 -20.98 -16.75 -5.82
N PRO A 68 -21.09 -16.90 -4.49
CA PRO A 68 -22.31 -17.31 -3.78
C PRO A 68 -23.57 -16.56 -4.25
N ASP A 69 -24.75 -17.15 -4.09
CA ASP A 69 -26.00 -16.59 -4.63
C ASP A 69 -26.35 -15.20 -4.06
N THR A 70 -26.00 -14.96 -2.80
CA THR A 70 -26.26 -13.71 -2.08
C THR A 70 -25.07 -12.77 -2.02
N ASN A 71 -23.86 -13.27 -2.27
CA ASN A 71 -22.60 -12.55 -2.11
C ASN A 71 -21.74 -12.76 -3.36
N LYS A 72 -21.85 -11.89 -4.37
CA LYS A 72 -21.19 -12.05 -5.68
C LYS A 72 -19.88 -11.27 -5.72
N LEU A 73 -18.83 -11.73 -5.05
CA LEU A 73 -17.52 -11.05 -5.01
C LEU A 73 -16.51 -11.59 -6.03
N GLY A 74 -16.94 -12.48 -6.94
CA GLY A 74 -16.02 -13.24 -7.78
C GLY A 74 -15.76 -14.62 -7.18
N GLY A 75 -14.55 -15.15 -7.38
CA GLY A 75 -14.14 -16.44 -6.81
C GLY A 75 -14.36 -17.63 -7.72
N THR A 76 -14.08 -18.81 -7.17
CA THR A 76 -14.39 -20.08 -7.81
C THR A 76 -15.10 -21.02 -6.84
N GLN A 77 -16.13 -21.71 -7.32
CA GLN A 77 -16.83 -22.71 -6.53
C GLN A 77 -15.97 -23.98 -6.42
N ILE A 78 -15.89 -24.55 -5.22
CA ILE A 78 -15.25 -25.87 -5.06
C ILE A 78 -16.20 -26.93 -5.62
N GLY A 79 -15.97 -27.35 -6.86
CA GLY A 79 -16.81 -28.33 -7.55
C GLY A 79 -18.27 -27.85 -7.65
N ASP A 80 -19.19 -28.65 -7.13
CA ASP A 80 -20.64 -28.36 -7.04
C ASP A 80 -21.13 -28.21 -5.59
N THR A 81 -20.22 -27.88 -4.66
CA THR A 81 -20.47 -27.99 -3.21
C THR A 81 -21.32 -26.88 -2.60
N GLY A 82 -21.50 -25.76 -3.31
CA GLY A 82 -22.13 -24.55 -2.76
C GLY A 82 -21.14 -23.56 -2.13
N ILE A 83 -19.92 -23.99 -1.78
CA ILE A 83 -18.90 -23.16 -1.11
C ILE A 83 -17.89 -22.65 -2.13
N TRP A 84 -17.48 -21.39 -1.95
CA TRP A 84 -16.57 -20.69 -2.84
C TRP A 84 -15.21 -20.40 -2.18
N VAL A 85 -14.21 -20.18 -3.02
CA VAL A 85 -12.92 -19.61 -2.62
C VAL A 85 -12.77 -18.29 -3.35
N GLY A 86 -12.56 -17.24 -2.56
CA GLY A 86 -12.24 -15.90 -3.04
C GLY A 86 -10.75 -15.67 -2.81
N ASP A 87 -10.41 -15.21 -1.62
CA ASP A 87 -9.04 -15.13 -1.14
C ASP A 87 -8.37 -16.50 -1.04
N TYR A 88 -7.11 -16.56 -1.48
CA TYR A 88 -6.24 -17.69 -1.22
C TYR A 88 -4.82 -17.21 -0.97
N THR A 89 -4.07 -18.04 -0.26
CA THR A 89 -2.62 -17.94 -0.20
C THR A 89 -2.00 -19.22 -0.75
N ILE A 90 -0.87 -19.11 -1.44
CA ILE A 90 -0.15 -20.26 -2.00
C ILE A 90 1.32 -20.25 -1.57
N GLN A 91 1.80 -21.38 -1.06
CA GLN A 91 3.15 -21.56 -0.56
C GLN A 91 3.79 -22.85 -1.11
N PRO A 92 5.12 -22.93 -1.16
CA PRO A 92 5.84 -24.12 -1.61
C PRO A 92 5.86 -25.23 -0.55
N GLU A 93 6.08 -26.47 -0.98
CA GLU A 93 6.24 -27.65 -0.12
C GLU A 93 7.41 -27.52 0.86
N ASN A 94 8.45 -26.77 0.47
CA ASN A 94 9.63 -26.51 1.30
C ASN A 94 9.55 -25.21 2.11
N GLY A 95 8.38 -24.56 2.17
CA GLY A 95 8.19 -23.30 2.87
C GLY A 95 8.51 -23.41 4.36
N GLY A 96 9.38 -22.53 4.86
CA GLY A 96 9.59 -22.38 6.30
C GLY A 96 8.37 -21.78 7.00
N LEU A 97 8.28 -21.91 8.32
CA LEU A 97 7.18 -21.33 9.13
C LEU A 97 6.97 -19.83 8.82
N GLY A 98 8.05 -19.10 8.52
CA GLY A 98 7.97 -17.69 8.23
C GLY A 98 7.19 -17.33 6.97
N VAL A 99 7.24 -18.16 5.91
CA VAL A 99 6.44 -17.93 4.70
C VAL A 99 4.96 -18.06 5.02
N PHE A 100 4.57 -19.14 5.71
CA PHE A 100 3.17 -19.32 6.15
C PHE A 100 2.69 -18.19 7.07
N ALA A 101 3.53 -17.75 7.99
CA ALA A 101 3.18 -16.67 8.92
C ALA A 101 3.03 -15.32 8.19
N HIS A 102 3.87 -15.04 7.21
CA HIS A 102 3.81 -13.84 6.36
C HIS A 102 2.51 -13.82 5.53
N GLU A 103 2.23 -14.91 4.82
CA GLU A 103 1.03 -15.05 4.00
C GLU A 103 -0.26 -15.00 4.83
N TYR A 104 -0.23 -15.59 6.03
CA TYR A 104 -1.33 -15.45 6.98
C TYR A 104 -1.49 -14.00 7.48
N GLY A 105 -0.42 -13.20 7.52
CA GLY A 105 -0.49 -11.76 7.78
C GLY A 105 -1.31 -11.02 6.73
N HIS A 106 -1.14 -11.34 5.43
CA HIS A 106 -2.00 -10.81 4.36
C HIS A 106 -3.44 -11.25 4.49
N ASP A 107 -3.65 -12.51 4.86
CA ASP A 107 -4.98 -13.04 5.12
C ASP A 107 -5.68 -12.30 6.27
N LEU A 108 -4.93 -11.76 7.23
CA LEU A 108 -5.45 -10.87 8.28
C LEU A 108 -5.58 -9.39 7.85
N GLY A 109 -5.09 -9.02 6.66
CA GLY A 109 -5.23 -7.69 6.06
C GLY A 109 -4.00 -6.80 6.16
N LEU A 110 -2.83 -7.34 6.52
CA LEU A 110 -1.57 -6.59 6.49
C LEU A 110 -0.99 -6.54 5.06
N PRO A 111 -0.43 -5.40 4.61
CA PRO A 111 0.30 -5.32 3.35
C PRO A 111 1.71 -5.89 3.46
N ASP A 112 2.37 -6.04 2.32
CA ASP A 112 3.83 -6.16 2.26
C ASP A 112 4.49 -4.86 2.71
N GLU A 113 5.50 -4.95 3.57
CA GLU A 113 6.31 -3.80 4.02
C GLU A 113 7.70 -3.76 3.35
N TYR A 114 8.01 -4.69 2.45
CA TYR A 114 9.18 -4.57 1.56
C TYR A 114 8.82 -3.82 0.27
N ASP A 115 9.83 -3.46 -0.52
CA ASP A 115 9.61 -2.87 -1.84
C ASP A 115 9.13 -3.95 -2.83
N THR A 116 7.83 -3.98 -3.10
CA THR A 116 7.13 -4.94 -3.96
C THR A 116 7.29 -4.65 -5.45
N SER A 117 7.81 -3.49 -5.82
CA SER A 117 8.02 -3.15 -7.24
C SER A 117 9.10 -3.99 -7.93
N GLY A 118 9.95 -4.68 -7.14
CA GLY A 118 11.11 -5.42 -7.61
C GLY A 118 12.28 -4.54 -8.07
N ALA A 119 12.15 -3.21 -8.02
CA ALA A 119 13.17 -2.26 -8.47
C ALA A 119 14.15 -1.82 -7.37
N GLY A 120 13.93 -2.22 -6.12
CA GLY A 120 14.80 -1.85 -5.00
C GLY A 120 14.61 -2.69 -3.74
N GLU A 121 15.15 -2.19 -2.63
CA GLU A 121 15.02 -2.76 -1.29
C GLU A 121 14.91 -1.59 -0.33
N ASN A 122 13.93 -1.62 0.59
CA ASN A 122 13.78 -0.59 1.61
C ASN A 122 14.43 -1.01 2.95
N SER A 123 14.26 -0.20 3.98
CA SER A 123 14.88 -0.41 5.30
C SER A 123 14.02 -1.15 6.32
N THR A 124 12.80 -1.59 5.99
CA THR A 124 12.01 -2.45 6.91
C THR A 124 12.77 -3.74 7.19
N GLY A 125 13.40 -4.32 6.17
CA GLY A 125 14.40 -5.39 6.30
C GLY A 125 13.96 -6.50 7.26
N PHE A 126 14.84 -6.89 8.19
CA PHE A 126 14.52 -7.94 9.15
C PHE A 126 13.69 -7.47 10.36
N TRP A 127 13.24 -6.21 10.43
CA TRP A 127 12.53 -5.68 11.61
C TRP A 127 11.11 -6.20 11.80
N THR A 128 10.51 -6.77 10.76
CA THR A 128 9.07 -7.07 10.68
C THR A 128 8.83 -8.35 9.89
N LEU A 129 7.84 -9.13 10.36
CA LEU A 129 7.33 -10.32 9.67
C LEU A 129 6.85 -10.00 8.24
N MET A 130 6.27 -8.81 8.02
CA MET A 130 5.76 -8.37 6.72
C MET A 130 6.86 -7.91 5.74
N SER A 131 8.11 -8.20 6.05
CA SER A 131 9.29 -7.97 5.20
C SER A 131 10.25 -9.14 5.28
N SER A 132 11.57 -8.89 5.30
CA SER A 132 12.58 -9.96 5.39
C SER A 132 12.57 -10.69 6.74
N GLY A 133 11.83 -10.21 7.76
CA GLY A 133 11.70 -10.87 9.06
C GLY A 133 11.07 -12.27 8.96
N SER A 134 10.29 -12.56 7.92
CA SER A 134 9.79 -13.91 7.62
C SER A 134 10.92 -14.90 7.30
N TRP A 135 12.06 -14.44 6.79
CA TRP A 135 13.20 -15.26 6.40
C TRP A 135 14.24 -15.44 7.53
N LEU A 136 13.91 -15.06 8.76
CA LEU A 136 14.81 -15.26 9.88
C LEU A 136 14.96 -16.76 10.24
N GLY A 137 16.09 -17.08 10.86
CA GLY A 137 16.43 -18.44 11.27
C GLY A 137 17.65 -18.47 12.17
N THR A 138 18.00 -19.62 12.75
CA THR A 138 19.22 -19.73 13.58
C THR A 138 20.45 -20.24 12.82
N GLY A 139 20.34 -20.36 11.50
CA GLY A 139 21.42 -20.83 10.63
C GLY A 139 21.77 -22.31 10.82
N LYS A 140 20.82 -23.12 11.29
CA LYS A 140 21.02 -24.55 11.58
C LYS A 140 20.38 -25.46 10.54
N ASP A 141 19.07 -25.34 10.39
CA ASP A 141 18.28 -26.29 9.60
C ASP A 141 17.91 -25.67 8.24
N SER A 142 17.22 -24.53 8.23
CA SER A 142 16.90 -23.76 7.02
C SER A 142 16.78 -22.25 7.33
N ILE A 143 16.68 -21.44 6.28
CA ILE A 143 16.30 -20.02 6.38
C ILE A 143 14.76 -19.95 6.44
N GLY A 144 14.20 -19.01 7.22
CA GLY A 144 12.75 -18.86 7.37
C GLY A 144 12.07 -19.88 8.30
N ASP A 145 12.84 -20.67 9.06
CA ASP A 145 12.31 -21.63 10.04
C ASP A 145 11.82 -20.96 11.34
N LEU A 146 12.34 -19.77 11.64
CA LEU A 146 12.07 -19.01 12.86
C LEU A 146 11.87 -17.53 12.51
N PRO A 147 10.66 -17.14 12.07
CA PRO A 147 10.38 -15.75 11.72
C PRO A 147 10.50 -14.80 12.91
N GLY A 148 10.77 -13.54 12.60
CA GLY A 148 10.63 -12.42 13.53
C GLY A 148 9.18 -12.09 13.83
N ASP A 149 8.96 -11.24 14.83
CA ASP A 149 7.63 -10.76 15.19
C ASP A 149 7.15 -9.63 14.24
N MET A 150 5.85 -9.38 14.28
CA MET A 150 5.20 -8.21 13.70
C MET A 150 5.67 -6.92 14.40
N ASN A 151 5.78 -5.84 13.62
CA ASN A 151 6.16 -4.54 14.17
C ASN A 151 4.98 -3.91 14.96
N ALA A 152 5.20 -2.73 15.55
CA ALA A 152 4.14 -2.04 16.29
C ALA A 152 2.96 -1.60 15.40
N TRP A 153 3.19 -1.25 14.14
CA TRP A 153 2.15 -0.84 13.20
C TRP A 153 1.25 -2.02 12.81
N ASP A 154 1.81 -3.17 12.46
CA ASP A 154 1.09 -4.42 12.19
C ASP A 154 0.13 -4.77 13.34
N LYS A 155 0.69 -4.83 14.56
CA LYS A 155 -0.07 -5.12 15.78
C LYS A 155 -1.15 -4.05 16.05
N LEU A 156 -0.91 -2.80 15.65
CA LEU A 156 -1.91 -1.73 15.76
C LEU A 156 -3.07 -1.97 14.79
N GLN A 157 -2.79 -2.29 13.52
CA GLN A 157 -3.82 -2.56 12.51
C GLN A 157 -4.69 -3.77 12.89
N LEU A 158 -4.06 -4.81 13.44
CA LEU A 158 -4.76 -6.02 13.92
C LEU A 158 -5.49 -5.83 15.25
N GLY A 159 -5.34 -4.68 15.92
CA GLY A 159 -5.92 -4.42 17.23
C GLY A 159 -5.27 -5.22 18.38
N TRP A 160 -4.05 -5.72 18.18
CA TRP A 160 -3.30 -6.54 19.14
C TRP A 160 -2.35 -5.73 20.03
N LEU A 161 -2.05 -4.47 19.66
CA LEU A 161 -1.07 -3.64 20.34
C LEU A 161 -1.61 -2.98 21.62
N ASP A 162 -0.88 -3.13 22.74
CA ASP A 162 -1.00 -2.24 23.90
C ASP A 162 -0.08 -1.02 23.74
N TYR A 163 -0.64 0.19 23.61
CA TYR A 163 0.12 1.41 23.32
C TYR A 163 -0.28 2.62 24.17
N ASP A 164 0.66 3.54 24.34
CA ASP A 164 0.42 4.88 24.89
C ASP A 164 0.37 5.91 23.75
N VAL A 165 -0.16 7.11 24.02
CA VAL A 165 -0.30 8.18 23.02
C VAL A 165 0.39 9.47 23.47
N ALA A 166 1.13 10.07 22.54
CA ALA A 166 1.67 11.42 22.66
C ALA A 166 1.23 12.31 21.50
N ASN A 167 1.53 13.60 21.60
CA ASN A 167 1.22 14.60 20.58
C ASN A 167 2.50 15.36 20.22
N ALA A 168 2.71 15.62 18.93
CA ALA A 168 3.79 16.47 18.42
C ALA A 168 3.89 17.80 19.17
N GLY A 169 5.13 18.24 19.45
CA GLY A 169 5.41 19.50 20.14
C GLY A 169 4.93 19.60 21.59
N LYS A 170 4.21 18.61 22.13
CA LYS A 170 3.70 18.64 23.52
C LYS A 170 4.57 17.80 24.43
N ARG A 171 4.90 18.34 25.60
CA ARG A 171 5.72 17.63 26.59
C ARG A 171 4.92 16.55 27.29
N SER A 172 5.41 15.31 27.25
CA SER A 172 4.85 14.17 27.97
C SER A 172 5.94 13.15 28.31
N SER A 173 5.64 12.20 29.20
CA SER A 173 6.57 11.14 29.59
C SER A 173 5.87 9.80 29.57
N HIS A 174 6.53 8.81 28.98
CA HIS A 174 5.96 7.50 28.69
C HIS A 174 6.95 6.43 29.11
N LYS A 175 6.45 5.29 29.58
CA LYS A 175 7.30 4.16 29.94
C LYS A 175 6.81 2.93 29.21
N LEU A 176 7.66 2.37 28.37
CA LEU A 176 7.36 1.20 27.55
C LEU A 176 7.91 -0.08 28.20
N GLY A 177 7.19 -1.17 28.00
CA GLY A 177 7.64 -2.55 28.18
C GLY A 177 8.50 -2.99 26.99
N VAL A 178 8.52 -4.29 26.70
CA VAL A 178 9.13 -4.83 25.46
C VAL A 178 8.06 -4.95 24.39
N ALA A 179 8.44 -4.86 23.11
CA ALA A 179 7.50 -4.91 21.98
C ALA A 179 6.81 -6.29 21.79
N GLU A 180 7.47 -7.36 22.21
CA GLU A 180 7.08 -8.75 21.90
C GLU A 180 5.86 -9.29 22.64
N TYR A 181 5.53 -8.74 23.81
CA TYR A 181 4.41 -9.26 24.61
C TYR A 181 3.92 -8.23 25.63
N ASN A 182 2.66 -8.38 26.02
CA ASN A 182 2.02 -7.52 27.02
C ASN A 182 2.75 -7.58 28.37
N THR A 183 3.13 -6.40 28.85
CA THR A 183 3.66 -6.21 30.20
C THR A 183 2.71 -5.32 31.00
N LYS A 184 3.14 -4.87 32.18
CA LYS A 184 2.40 -3.82 32.92
C LYS A 184 2.53 -2.42 32.31
N ASN A 185 3.46 -2.22 31.38
CA ASN A 185 3.60 -0.97 30.63
C ASN A 185 3.43 -1.25 29.13
N PRO A 186 2.94 -0.27 28.35
CA PRO A 186 2.62 -0.45 26.94
C PRO A 186 3.81 -0.91 26.10
N GLN A 187 3.53 -1.64 25.02
CA GLN A 187 4.53 -2.14 24.07
C GLN A 187 5.12 -1.02 23.22
N ALA A 188 4.30 -0.04 22.85
CA ALA A 188 4.69 1.07 21.99
C ALA A 188 4.10 2.43 22.41
N LEU A 189 4.62 3.49 21.80
CA LEU A 189 4.12 4.85 21.89
C LEU A 189 3.73 5.35 20.49
N VAL A 190 2.47 5.76 20.31
CA VAL A 190 2.00 6.41 19.09
C VAL A 190 2.04 7.93 19.30
N VAL A 191 2.88 8.63 18.54
CA VAL A 191 2.96 10.10 18.56
C VAL A 191 2.14 10.65 17.41
N GLN A 192 1.03 11.31 17.73
CA GLN A 192 0.15 11.96 16.74
C GLN A 192 0.81 13.24 16.22
N LEU A 193 0.91 13.35 14.89
CA LEU A 193 1.51 14.50 14.21
C LEU A 193 0.43 15.36 13.53
N PRO A 194 0.72 16.63 13.22
CA PRO A 194 -0.12 17.40 12.30
C PRO A 194 -0.23 16.69 10.95
N GLN A 195 -1.37 16.83 10.27
CA GLN A 195 -1.55 16.25 8.94
C GLN A 195 -0.49 16.77 7.95
N LYS A 196 -0.06 15.89 7.04
CA LYS A 196 0.83 16.21 5.92
C LYS A 196 -0.03 16.63 4.74
N THR A 197 0.07 17.89 4.34
CA THR A 197 -0.55 18.35 3.10
C THR A 197 0.29 17.88 1.91
N VAL A 198 -0.31 17.12 1.00
CA VAL A 198 0.33 16.62 -0.22
C VAL A 198 -0.42 17.18 -1.43
N THR A 199 0.34 17.72 -2.39
CA THR A 199 -0.19 18.18 -3.67
C THR A 199 0.23 17.23 -4.78
N THR A 200 -0.75 16.55 -5.38
CA THR A 200 -0.53 15.59 -6.46
C THR A 200 -0.86 16.23 -7.81
N PRO A 201 0.11 16.36 -8.72
CA PRO A 201 -0.15 16.82 -10.09
C PRO A 201 -1.04 15.83 -10.85
N VAL A 202 -2.08 16.35 -11.51
CA VAL A 202 -3.00 15.58 -12.36
C VAL A 202 -2.69 15.92 -13.82
N VAL A 203 -3.41 16.87 -14.41
CA VAL A 203 -3.19 17.40 -15.75
C VAL A 203 -3.67 18.85 -15.80
N THR A 204 -3.03 19.74 -16.55
CA THR A 204 -3.52 21.11 -16.74
C THR A 204 -4.89 21.08 -17.44
N PRO A 205 -5.94 21.79 -16.96
CA PRO A 205 -7.24 21.86 -17.64
C PRO A 205 -7.11 22.19 -19.14
N ALA A 206 -7.95 21.57 -19.98
CA ALA A 206 -7.90 21.75 -21.43
C ALA A 206 -8.35 23.17 -21.81
N GLN A 207 -9.26 23.76 -21.03
CA GLN A 207 -9.66 25.15 -21.09
C GLN A 207 -9.78 25.73 -19.67
N GLY A 208 -9.54 27.04 -19.53
CA GLY A 208 -9.84 27.73 -18.28
C GLY A 208 -8.89 27.38 -17.13
N ALA A 209 -9.42 27.36 -15.91
CA ALA A 209 -8.69 27.14 -14.67
C ALA A 209 -9.11 25.86 -13.94
N THR A 210 -10.23 25.24 -14.33
CA THR A 210 -10.81 24.06 -13.67
C THR A 210 -11.31 23.02 -14.66
N GLN A 211 -11.39 21.76 -14.21
CA GLN A 211 -11.96 20.64 -14.94
C GLN A 211 -12.73 19.73 -13.97
N TRP A 212 -13.67 18.93 -14.49
CA TRP A 212 -14.32 17.89 -13.68
C TRP A 212 -13.32 16.77 -13.39
N TRP A 213 -13.36 16.22 -12.18
CA TRP A 213 -12.53 15.10 -11.75
C TRP A 213 -13.37 14.06 -11.03
N SER A 214 -13.08 12.78 -11.31
CA SER A 214 -13.83 11.64 -10.78
C SER A 214 -13.61 11.36 -9.31
N GLY A 215 -12.58 11.92 -8.69
CA GLY A 215 -11.99 11.37 -7.48
C GLY A 215 -10.97 10.28 -7.80
N SER A 216 -10.23 9.85 -6.78
CA SER A 216 -9.24 8.78 -6.80
C SER A 216 -9.32 8.05 -5.44
N GLY A 217 -9.13 6.74 -5.46
CA GLY A 217 -9.26 5.87 -4.29
C GLY A 217 -9.86 4.51 -4.63
N ASN A 218 -9.87 3.62 -3.65
CA ASN A 218 -10.39 2.25 -3.79
C ASN A 218 -11.90 2.20 -3.56
N ASP A 219 -12.54 1.18 -4.13
CA ASP A 219 -13.97 0.87 -3.97
C ASP A 219 -14.93 2.02 -4.32
N LEU A 220 -14.53 2.91 -5.23
CA LEU A 220 -15.32 4.08 -5.60
C LEU A 220 -16.44 3.73 -6.58
N ARG A 221 -17.56 4.46 -6.47
CA ARG A 221 -18.69 4.44 -7.42
C ARG A 221 -19.16 5.85 -7.75
N ASN A 222 -18.23 6.69 -8.16
CA ASN A 222 -18.48 8.12 -8.35
C ASN A 222 -19.18 8.38 -9.68
N THR A 223 -20.14 9.31 -9.67
CA THR A 223 -20.95 9.63 -10.85
C THR A 223 -21.11 11.14 -11.08
N LEU A 224 -21.20 11.52 -12.35
CA LEU A 224 -21.57 12.86 -12.79
C LEU A 224 -22.70 12.75 -13.81
N THR A 225 -23.91 13.17 -13.43
CA THR A 225 -25.15 12.91 -14.20
C THR A 225 -25.82 14.20 -14.65
N ARG A 226 -26.34 14.24 -15.88
CA ARG A 226 -27.11 15.37 -16.43
C ARG A 226 -28.31 14.89 -17.26
N PRO A 227 -29.51 15.47 -17.08
CA PRO A 227 -30.63 15.23 -17.98
C PRO A 227 -30.43 15.94 -19.33
N LEU A 228 -30.78 15.26 -20.43
CA LEU A 228 -30.76 15.80 -21.79
C LEU A 228 -32.12 15.58 -22.47
N ASP A 229 -32.64 16.63 -23.11
CA ASP A 229 -33.86 16.56 -23.91
C ASP A 229 -33.51 16.57 -25.40
N LEU A 230 -33.56 15.40 -26.04
CA LEU A 230 -33.34 15.23 -27.48
C LEU A 230 -34.67 15.15 -28.24
N THR A 231 -35.80 15.55 -27.63
CA THR A 231 -37.11 15.56 -28.28
C THR A 231 -37.07 16.43 -29.53
N GLY A 232 -37.53 15.87 -30.66
CA GLY A 232 -37.54 16.56 -31.95
C GLY A 232 -36.17 16.70 -32.62
N LYS A 233 -35.12 16.08 -32.06
CA LYS A 233 -33.79 15.99 -32.68
C LYS A 233 -33.65 14.72 -33.51
N SER A 234 -32.88 14.78 -34.59
CA SER A 234 -32.62 13.63 -35.48
C SER A 234 -31.24 13.00 -35.31
N SER A 235 -30.31 13.75 -34.72
CA SER A 235 -28.93 13.35 -34.48
C SER A 235 -28.40 14.04 -33.22
N ALA A 236 -27.52 13.39 -32.49
CA ALA A 236 -26.82 13.97 -31.36
C ALA A 236 -25.48 13.29 -31.11
N ALA A 237 -24.52 14.05 -30.58
CA ALA A 237 -23.23 13.55 -30.12
C ALA A 237 -22.76 14.33 -28.90
N LEU A 238 -22.13 13.62 -27.97
CA LEU A 238 -21.35 14.17 -26.87
C LEU A 238 -19.88 14.22 -27.29
N THR A 239 -19.21 15.32 -27.02
CA THR A 239 -17.75 15.46 -27.17
C THR A 239 -17.17 16.07 -25.91
N LEU A 240 -15.96 15.67 -25.54
CA LEU A 240 -15.21 16.25 -24.42
C LEU A 240 -13.70 16.08 -24.64
N ASP A 241 -12.91 16.84 -23.88
CA ASP A 241 -11.49 16.59 -23.68
C ASP A 241 -11.33 15.82 -22.37
N GLY A 242 -10.91 14.55 -22.48
CA GLY A 242 -10.77 13.63 -21.36
C GLY A 242 -9.31 13.26 -21.12
N TRP A 243 -8.89 13.22 -19.86
CA TRP A 243 -7.60 12.67 -19.46
C TRP A 243 -7.83 11.61 -18.38
N TRP A 244 -7.03 10.55 -18.37
CA TRP A 244 -7.18 9.48 -17.38
C TRP A 244 -5.84 8.84 -17.03
N ASP A 245 -5.76 8.45 -15.77
CA ASP A 245 -4.71 7.63 -15.17
C ASP A 245 -5.44 6.67 -14.22
N ILE A 246 -5.81 5.52 -14.77
CA ILE A 246 -6.77 4.55 -14.23
C ILE A 246 -6.11 3.17 -14.29
N GLU A 247 -6.20 2.37 -13.23
CA GLU A 247 -5.59 1.04 -13.21
C GLU A 247 -6.09 0.20 -14.39
N GLN A 248 -5.14 -0.31 -15.19
CA GLN A 248 -5.48 -0.95 -16.45
C GLN A 248 -6.18 -2.29 -16.22
N ASP A 249 -7.38 -2.43 -16.79
CA ASP A 249 -8.20 -3.63 -16.75
C ASP A 249 -8.81 -3.99 -15.38
N TYR A 250 -8.68 -3.11 -14.38
CA TYR A 250 -9.31 -3.23 -13.05
C TYR A 250 -10.26 -2.07 -12.77
N ASP A 251 -9.78 -0.85 -12.98
CA ASP A 251 -10.58 0.36 -12.83
C ASP A 251 -11.12 0.86 -14.17
N TYR A 252 -12.29 1.50 -14.11
CA TYR A 252 -13.02 1.90 -15.32
C TYR A 252 -13.78 3.22 -15.18
N LEU A 253 -13.74 4.03 -16.25
CA LEU A 253 -14.72 5.10 -16.48
C LEU A 253 -15.72 4.70 -17.58
N TYR A 254 -16.99 4.62 -17.20
CA TYR A 254 -18.10 4.38 -18.13
C TYR A 254 -18.80 5.69 -18.51
N THR A 255 -19.04 5.89 -19.80
CA THR A 255 -20.02 6.87 -20.29
C THR A 255 -21.33 6.14 -20.56
N GLU A 256 -22.39 6.52 -19.86
CA GLU A 256 -23.64 5.78 -19.80
C GLU A 256 -24.85 6.66 -20.15
N VAL A 257 -25.87 6.04 -20.72
CA VAL A 257 -27.16 6.68 -20.99
C VAL A 257 -28.29 5.87 -20.35
N SER A 258 -29.28 6.57 -19.80
CA SER A 258 -30.53 5.99 -19.29
C SER A 258 -31.74 6.70 -19.88
N THR A 259 -32.77 5.94 -20.24
CA THR A 259 -34.07 6.45 -20.73
C THR A 259 -35.17 6.43 -19.66
N ASP A 260 -34.92 5.78 -18.52
CA ASP A 260 -35.87 5.60 -17.42
C ASP A 260 -35.33 6.05 -16.05
N GLY A 261 -34.03 6.37 -15.97
CA GLY A 261 -33.31 6.74 -14.76
C GLY A 261 -32.92 5.59 -13.84
N ALA A 262 -33.29 4.35 -14.17
CA ALA A 262 -32.99 3.17 -13.38
C ALA A 262 -31.98 2.26 -14.09
N ASN A 263 -32.15 2.04 -15.39
CA ASN A 263 -31.30 1.18 -16.21
C ASN A 263 -30.30 2.03 -16.98
N TRP A 264 -29.02 1.66 -16.91
CA TRP A 264 -27.92 2.42 -17.50
C TRP A 264 -27.17 1.58 -18.51
N THR A 265 -26.98 2.13 -19.70
CA THR A 265 -26.30 1.47 -20.82
C THR A 265 -24.99 2.19 -21.10
N PRO A 266 -23.81 1.57 -20.87
CA PRO A 266 -22.54 2.07 -21.38
C PRO A 266 -22.56 2.18 -22.90
N ILE A 267 -22.08 3.29 -23.45
CA ILE A 267 -22.12 3.57 -24.89
C ILE A 267 -20.71 3.59 -25.50
N ASP A 268 -20.60 3.09 -26.73
CA ASP A 268 -19.35 3.16 -27.49
C ASP A 268 -18.94 4.63 -27.73
N GLY A 269 -17.63 4.86 -27.81
CA GLY A 269 -17.04 6.15 -28.13
C GLY A 269 -15.73 5.99 -28.91
N THR A 270 -15.21 7.09 -29.43
CA THR A 270 -13.95 7.12 -30.18
C THR A 270 -13.05 8.27 -29.76
N LEU A 271 -11.74 8.06 -29.89
CA LEU A 271 -10.72 9.11 -29.84
C LEU A 271 -10.72 9.96 -31.13
N ALA A 272 -9.93 11.03 -31.14
CA ALA A 272 -9.81 11.96 -32.27
C ALA A 272 -9.40 11.31 -33.60
N ASP A 273 -8.61 10.24 -33.53
CA ASP A 273 -8.11 9.47 -34.68
C ASP A 273 -9.12 8.41 -35.17
N GLY A 274 -10.27 8.27 -34.49
CA GLY A 274 -11.29 7.28 -34.78
C GLY A 274 -11.10 5.93 -34.08
N THR A 275 -10.05 5.78 -33.25
CA THR A 275 -9.85 4.58 -32.42
C THR A 275 -11.01 4.43 -31.44
N ALA A 276 -11.62 3.25 -31.39
CA ALA A 276 -12.69 2.96 -30.43
C ALA A 276 -12.13 2.89 -29.01
N ILE A 277 -12.91 3.33 -28.02
CA ILE A 277 -12.57 3.11 -26.62
C ILE A 277 -12.52 1.61 -26.29
N PRO A 278 -11.73 1.19 -25.28
CA PRO A 278 -11.65 -0.22 -24.90
C PRO A 278 -12.97 -0.73 -24.31
N LYS A 279 -12.98 -2.02 -24.00
CA LYS A 279 -14.10 -2.71 -23.35
C LYS A 279 -13.58 -3.44 -22.12
N ASP A 280 -14.39 -3.48 -21.07
CA ASP A 280 -14.10 -4.29 -19.88
C ASP A 280 -14.15 -5.80 -20.21
N GLY A 281 -13.80 -6.64 -19.22
CA GLY A 281 -13.82 -8.10 -19.36
C GLY A 281 -15.20 -8.69 -19.74
N SER A 282 -16.28 -7.93 -19.51
CA SER A 282 -17.65 -8.28 -19.89
C SER A 282 -18.08 -7.73 -21.26
N GLY A 283 -17.18 -7.06 -21.98
CA GLY A 283 -17.44 -6.49 -23.31
C GLY A 283 -18.19 -5.15 -23.31
N LYS A 284 -18.31 -4.47 -22.16
CA LYS A 284 -18.95 -3.16 -22.05
C LYS A 284 -17.93 -2.05 -22.34
N PRO A 285 -18.26 -1.02 -23.15
CA PRO A 285 -17.35 0.08 -23.44
C PRO A 285 -17.00 0.90 -22.19
N ALA A 286 -15.70 1.08 -21.94
CA ALA A 286 -15.18 1.82 -20.79
C ALA A 286 -13.74 2.29 -21.05
N LEU A 287 -13.34 3.43 -20.49
CA LEU A 287 -11.93 3.83 -20.46
C LEU A 287 -11.22 3.12 -19.30
N THR A 288 -9.98 2.70 -19.54
CA THR A 288 -9.05 2.12 -18.56
C THR A 288 -7.61 2.41 -19.02
N GLY A 289 -6.63 2.22 -18.15
CA GLY A 289 -5.21 2.54 -18.40
C GLY A 289 -4.87 4.02 -18.23
N THR A 290 -3.79 4.48 -18.86
CA THR A 290 -3.27 5.85 -18.69
C THR A 290 -2.98 6.53 -20.03
N VAL A 291 -3.18 7.85 -20.08
CA VAL A 291 -2.78 8.71 -21.21
C VAL A 291 -1.93 9.90 -20.76
N ASP A 292 -0.98 10.33 -21.58
CA ASP A 292 -0.04 11.42 -21.24
C ASP A 292 -0.66 12.82 -21.32
N ALA A 293 -1.75 12.99 -22.08
CA ALA A 293 -2.41 14.27 -22.32
C ALA A 293 -3.89 14.07 -22.65
N HIS A 294 -4.69 15.14 -22.54
CA HIS A 294 -6.11 15.10 -22.91
C HIS A 294 -6.31 14.54 -24.31
N GLN A 295 -7.26 13.61 -24.41
CA GLN A 295 -7.75 13.03 -25.64
C GLN A 295 -9.13 13.62 -25.96
N LYS A 296 -9.36 13.96 -27.23
CA LYS A 296 -10.71 14.31 -27.67
C LYS A 296 -11.54 13.04 -27.79
N LEU A 297 -12.60 12.96 -26.99
CA LEU A 297 -13.52 11.84 -26.99
C LEU A 297 -14.84 12.24 -27.65
N THR A 298 -15.40 11.33 -28.45
CA THR A 298 -16.70 11.50 -29.10
C THR A 298 -17.58 10.29 -28.84
N PHE A 299 -18.80 10.53 -28.35
CA PHE A 299 -19.80 9.51 -28.07
C PHE A 299 -21.07 9.79 -28.88
N PRO A 300 -21.42 8.95 -29.87
CA PRO A 300 -22.64 9.13 -30.64
C PRO A 300 -23.89 8.84 -29.79
N LEU A 301 -24.87 9.76 -29.85
CA LEU A 301 -26.14 9.65 -29.12
C LEU A 301 -27.34 9.43 -30.07
N ASN A 302 -27.08 9.12 -31.34
CA ASN A 302 -28.13 8.98 -32.37
C ASN A 302 -29.19 7.93 -32.03
N ALA A 303 -28.83 6.86 -31.31
CA ALA A 303 -29.78 5.84 -30.86
C ALA A 303 -30.87 6.39 -29.90
N TYR A 304 -30.61 7.55 -29.29
CA TYR A 304 -31.48 8.22 -28.33
C TYR A 304 -32.13 9.48 -28.88
N ALA A 305 -31.96 9.76 -30.18
CA ALA A 305 -32.61 10.89 -30.85
C ALA A 305 -34.14 10.83 -30.67
N GLY A 306 -34.75 11.98 -30.39
CA GLY A 306 -36.19 12.09 -30.14
C GLY A 306 -36.63 11.74 -28.71
N GLN A 307 -35.72 11.35 -27.81
CA GLN A 307 -36.04 10.92 -26.44
C GLN A 307 -35.55 11.94 -25.40
N LYS A 308 -36.10 11.85 -24.18
CA LYS A 308 -35.48 12.43 -22.98
C LYS A 308 -34.62 11.37 -22.35
N ILE A 309 -33.37 11.71 -22.04
CA ILE A 309 -32.40 10.78 -21.47
C ILE A 309 -31.68 11.41 -20.27
N GLN A 310 -30.98 10.58 -19.51
CA GLN A 310 -29.93 11.00 -18.60
C GLN A 310 -28.59 10.52 -19.13
N LEU A 311 -27.62 11.42 -19.20
CA LEU A 311 -26.22 11.13 -19.49
C LEU A 311 -25.45 11.04 -18.17
N ARG A 312 -24.56 10.06 -18.04
CA ARG A 312 -23.73 9.88 -16.85
C ARG A 312 -22.30 9.47 -17.19
N PHE A 313 -21.34 10.05 -16.48
CA PHE A 313 -20.02 9.46 -16.33
C PHE A 313 -19.99 8.70 -14.99
N ARG A 314 -19.52 7.45 -14.99
CA ARG A 314 -19.37 6.63 -13.78
C ARG A 314 -17.94 6.12 -13.69
N TYR A 315 -17.21 6.58 -12.67
CA TYR A 315 -15.90 6.03 -12.32
C TYR A 315 -16.09 4.94 -11.27
N GLN A 316 -15.56 3.76 -11.56
CA GLN A 316 -15.60 2.57 -10.72
C GLN A 316 -14.17 2.10 -10.49
N SER A 317 -13.79 1.94 -9.23
CA SER A 317 -12.53 1.29 -8.85
C SER A 317 -12.75 0.05 -8.00
N ASP A 318 -11.73 -0.82 -7.96
CA ASP A 318 -11.68 -1.99 -7.09
C ASP A 318 -10.95 -1.68 -5.76
N GLY A 319 -10.68 -2.71 -4.96
CA GLY A 319 -9.97 -2.60 -3.68
C GLY A 319 -8.44 -2.45 -3.81
N GLY A 320 -7.91 -2.43 -5.04
CA GLY A 320 -6.50 -2.54 -5.40
C GLY A 320 -5.79 -1.20 -5.54
N VAL A 321 -5.16 -0.95 -6.70
CA VAL A 321 -4.26 0.19 -6.89
C VAL A 321 -5.04 1.42 -7.36
N ALA A 322 -5.24 2.40 -6.47
CA ALA A 322 -5.79 3.69 -6.86
C ALA A 322 -4.79 4.56 -7.64
N LEU A 323 -5.06 4.79 -8.93
CA LEU A 323 -4.41 5.83 -9.72
C LEU A 323 -5.20 7.16 -9.65
N LYS A 324 -4.75 8.20 -10.37
CA LYS A 324 -5.27 9.57 -10.22
C LYS A 324 -6.70 9.77 -10.74
N GLY A 325 -7.29 8.79 -11.41
CA GLY A 325 -8.66 8.79 -11.89
C GLY A 325 -8.83 9.46 -13.26
N PHE A 326 -9.98 10.09 -13.47
CA PHE A 326 -10.39 10.69 -14.74
C PHE A 326 -10.69 12.18 -14.59
N THR A 327 -10.32 12.96 -15.60
CA THR A 327 -10.80 14.33 -15.76
C THR A 327 -11.55 14.55 -17.07
N ALA A 328 -12.57 15.42 -17.02
CA ALA A 328 -13.32 15.87 -18.19
C ALA A 328 -13.40 17.39 -18.24
N ASP A 329 -13.18 17.92 -19.43
CA ASP A 329 -13.28 19.34 -19.74
C ASP A 329 -13.90 19.53 -21.14
N GLU A 330 -14.30 20.76 -21.46
CA GLU A 330 -14.92 21.12 -22.76
C GLU A 330 -16.10 20.20 -23.17
N ILE A 331 -16.91 19.78 -22.18
CA ILE A 331 -18.01 18.85 -22.36
C ILE A 331 -19.11 19.53 -23.17
N THR A 332 -19.38 19.03 -24.38
CA THR A 332 -20.34 19.62 -25.30
C THR A 332 -21.26 18.55 -25.87
N VAL A 333 -22.58 18.81 -25.85
CA VAL A 333 -23.55 18.01 -26.61
C VAL A 333 -24.04 18.84 -27.79
N THR A 334 -23.88 18.31 -29.00
CA THR A 334 -24.39 18.90 -30.24
C THR A 334 -25.52 18.03 -30.77
N ALA A 335 -26.65 18.64 -31.15
CA ALA A 335 -27.78 17.96 -31.76
C ALA A 335 -28.20 18.68 -33.04
N ASP A 336 -28.33 17.93 -34.14
CA ASP A 336 -28.63 18.46 -35.49
C ASP A 336 -27.72 19.64 -35.91
N GLY A 337 -26.44 19.55 -35.56
CA GLY A 337 -25.42 20.56 -35.88
C GLY A 337 -25.41 21.80 -34.99
N ALA A 338 -26.28 21.89 -33.98
CA ALA A 338 -26.29 22.99 -33.01
C ALA A 338 -25.94 22.52 -31.60
N THR A 339 -25.17 23.32 -30.86
CA THR A 339 -24.84 23.06 -29.46
C THR A 339 -26.11 23.11 -28.60
N LEU A 340 -26.41 21.99 -27.93
CA LEU A 340 -27.49 21.87 -26.96
C LEU A 340 -27.04 22.32 -25.56
N PHE A 341 -25.81 21.94 -25.17
CA PHE A 341 -25.14 22.46 -23.99
C PHE A 341 -23.61 22.38 -24.16
N SER A 342 -22.90 23.22 -23.42
CA SER A 342 -21.44 23.19 -23.25
C SER A 342 -21.09 23.49 -21.79
N ASP A 343 -20.10 22.81 -21.24
CA ASP A 343 -19.54 23.04 -19.90
C ASP A 343 -18.03 22.85 -19.91
N ASN A 344 -17.32 23.86 -19.44
CA ASN A 344 -15.87 23.91 -19.28
C ASN A 344 -15.45 23.94 -17.79
N ALA A 345 -16.34 23.50 -16.89
CA ALA A 345 -16.17 23.42 -15.44
C ALA A 345 -15.97 24.76 -14.68
N GLU A 346 -15.77 25.89 -15.37
CA GLU A 346 -15.49 27.20 -14.77
C GLU A 346 -16.64 27.74 -13.90
N THR A 347 -17.88 27.34 -14.19
CA THR A 347 -19.07 27.78 -13.47
C THR A 347 -19.92 26.61 -13.05
N ALA A 348 -20.57 26.73 -11.88
CA ALA A 348 -21.46 25.69 -11.42
C ALA A 348 -22.73 25.66 -12.29
N ASP A 349 -22.94 24.59 -13.05
CA ASP A 349 -24.21 24.34 -13.72
C ASP A 349 -25.07 23.39 -12.87
N THR A 350 -26.21 23.91 -12.39
CA THR A 350 -27.16 23.18 -11.53
C THR A 350 -27.82 21.98 -12.22
N ALA A 351 -27.71 21.84 -13.54
CA ALA A 351 -28.20 20.65 -14.23
C ALA A 351 -27.28 19.43 -14.07
N TRP A 352 -26.04 19.60 -13.60
CA TRP A 352 -25.21 18.49 -13.17
C TRP A 352 -25.57 18.04 -11.75
N THR A 353 -25.67 16.72 -11.58
CA THR A 353 -25.74 16.05 -10.28
C THR A 353 -24.45 15.24 -10.11
N ALA A 354 -23.58 15.71 -9.23
CA ALA A 354 -22.33 15.04 -8.88
C ALA A 354 -22.50 14.21 -7.61
N ASN A 355 -22.01 12.97 -7.64
CA ASN A 355 -21.82 12.12 -6.48
C ASN A 355 -20.36 11.64 -6.52
N GLY A 356 -19.50 12.22 -5.67
CA GLY A 356 -18.05 11.98 -5.65
C GLY A 356 -17.23 12.76 -6.69
N PHE A 357 -17.80 13.10 -7.86
CA PHE A 357 -17.15 14.01 -8.79
C PHE A 357 -17.01 15.43 -8.21
N SER A 358 -15.89 16.08 -8.49
CA SER A 358 -15.60 17.45 -8.05
C SER A 358 -14.91 18.25 -9.16
N ARG A 359 -14.59 19.52 -8.90
CA ARG A 359 -13.86 20.37 -9.85
C ARG A 359 -12.49 20.73 -9.27
N ILE A 360 -11.46 20.52 -10.07
CA ILE A 360 -10.06 20.70 -9.68
C ILE A 360 -9.31 21.55 -10.71
N GLY A 361 -8.17 22.10 -10.33
CA GLY A 361 -7.23 22.74 -11.27
C GLY A 361 -6.30 21.72 -11.93
N ALA A 362 -5.01 22.03 -11.98
CA ALA A 362 -3.97 21.14 -12.52
C ALA A 362 -3.47 20.07 -11.52
N SER A 363 -3.95 20.12 -10.28
CA SER A 363 -3.53 19.25 -9.18
C SER A 363 -4.64 19.10 -8.16
N ILE A 364 -4.53 18.05 -7.36
CA ILE A 364 -5.32 17.86 -6.12
C ILE A 364 -4.42 18.11 -4.91
N THR A 365 -5.03 18.53 -3.81
CA THR A 365 -4.33 18.75 -2.54
C THR A 365 -5.18 18.16 -1.42
N ASP A 366 -4.59 17.22 -0.69
CA ASP A 366 -5.24 16.50 0.40
C ASP A 366 -4.35 16.50 1.65
N ASP A 367 -4.98 16.37 2.81
CA ASP A 367 -4.33 16.33 4.11
C ASP A 367 -4.33 14.90 4.65
N TYR A 368 -3.14 14.33 4.80
CA TYR A 368 -2.94 12.94 5.21
C TYR A 368 -2.52 12.85 6.67
N ALA A 369 -3.01 11.82 7.37
CA ALA A 369 -2.59 11.56 8.73
C ALA A 369 -1.15 11.03 8.75
N GLN A 370 -0.44 11.32 9.84
CA GLN A 370 0.91 10.80 10.04
C GLN A 370 1.26 10.66 11.51
N TYR A 371 2.15 9.71 11.79
CA TYR A 371 2.50 9.30 13.13
C TYR A 371 3.97 8.90 13.24
N TYR A 372 4.50 8.95 14.46
CA TYR A 372 5.64 8.11 14.84
C TYR A 372 5.17 6.98 15.74
N LEU A 373 5.64 5.76 15.50
CA LEU A 373 5.45 4.64 16.41
C LEU A 373 6.80 4.26 17.00
N ALA A 374 6.94 4.38 18.32
CA ALA A 374 8.18 4.06 19.02
C ALA A 374 7.99 2.80 19.86
N GLU A 375 8.80 1.77 19.61
CA GLU A 375 8.72 0.46 20.29
C GLU A 375 10.08 0.03 20.84
N ASN A 376 10.08 -0.71 21.94
CA ASN A 376 11.29 -1.16 22.62
C ASN A 376 11.63 -2.61 22.19
N ARG A 377 12.50 -2.72 21.18
CA ARG A 377 12.96 -3.99 20.61
C ARG A 377 14.10 -4.56 21.43
N GLN A 378 13.93 -5.80 21.89
CA GLN A 378 14.88 -6.48 22.78
C GLN A 378 14.93 -7.96 22.41
N TYR A 379 16.08 -8.62 22.59
CA TYR A 379 16.25 -10.05 22.29
C TYR A 379 15.50 -10.97 23.27
N VAL A 380 14.17 -10.90 23.25
CA VAL A 380 13.21 -11.70 24.01
C VAL A 380 12.19 -12.29 23.03
N SER A 381 11.48 -13.34 23.43
CA SER A 381 10.50 -14.01 22.55
C SER A 381 11.01 -14.25 21.11
N TYR A 382 10.28 -13.86 20.06
CA TYR A 382 10.64 -14.04 18.65
C TYR A 382 11.79 -13.10 18.25
N ASP A 383 11.85 -11.89 18.81
CA ASP A 383 12.99 -10.96 18.66
C ASP A 383 14.34 -11.52 19.14
N LYS A 384 14.40 -12.64 19.86
CA LYS A 384 15.68 -13.36 20.09
C LYS A 384 16.38 -13.69 18.78
N VAL A 385 15.63 -13.93 17.72
CA VAL A 385 16.16 -14.30 16.41
C VAL A 385 16.82 -13.09 15.74
N LEU A 386 16.42 -11.84 16.01
CA LEU A 386 17.12 -10.64 15.50
C LEU A 386 18.60 -10.58 15.90
N LYS A 387 18.98 -11.24 17.00
CA LYS A 387 20.36 -11.29 17.45
C LYS A 387 21.26 -12.16 16.56
N VAL A 388 20.69 -13.21 15.96
CA VAL A 388 21.46 -14.30 15.33
C VAL A 388 20.98 -14.67 13.93
N GLY A 389 19.84 -14.15 13.50
CA GLY A 389 19.14 -14.54 12.29
C GLY A 389 19.43 -13.67 11.08
N PRO A 390 19.48 -12.32 11.17
CA PRO A 390 19.83 -11.50 10.02
C PRO A 390 21.13 -11.97 9.37
N TYR A 391 21.14 -12.03 8.04
CA TYR A 391 22.19 -12.74 7.30
C TYR A 391 22.61 -12.01 6.02
N ASN A 392 23.80 -12.38 5.52
CA ASN A 392 24.39 -11.85 4.29
C ASN A 392 25.09 -12.97 3.49
N TYR A 393 24.89 -12.99 2.17
CA TYR A 393 25.62 -13.86 1.25
C TYR A 393 26.94 -13.21 0.85
N GLY A 394 27.95 -13.37 1.70
CA GLY A 394 29.23 -12.70 1.53
C GLY A 394 30.33 -13.49 0.82
N PHE A 395 30.19 -14.81 0.66
CA PHE A 395 31.27 -15.72 0.27
C PHE A 395 31.07 -16.36 -1.12
N SER A 396 30.88 -15.55 -2.16
CA SER A 396 30.50 -16.05 -3.49
C SER A 396 31.51 -17.00 -4.14
N THR A 397 32.79 -16.99 -3.75
CA THR A 397 33.82 -17.84 -4.35
C THR A 397 34.22 -18.99 -3.43
N THR A 398 34.42 -18.72 -2.12
CA THR A 398 34.94 -19.76 -1.22
C THR A 398 33.85 -20.66 -0.65
N ARG A 399 32.64 -20.14 -0.48
CA ARG A 399 31.51 -20.82 0.15
C ARG A 399 30.17 -20.25 -0.36
N PRO A 400 29.84 -20.45 -1.65
CA PRO A 400 28.67 -19.82 -2.28
C PRO A 400 27.34 -20.14 -1.56
N ASP A 401 27.25 -21.32 -0.94
CA ASP A 401 26.06 -21.77 -0.20
C ASP A 401 26.08 -21.39 1.29
N TRP A 402 26.98 -20.49 1.71
CA TRP A 402 27.09 -20.06 3.10
C TRP A 402 26.63 -18.62 3.27
N VAL A 403 25.85 -18.41 4.32
CA VAL A 403 25.54 -17.09 4.86
C VAL A 403 26.40 -16.81 6.09
N GLU A 404 26.69 -15.54 6.32
CA GLU A 404 27.15 -15.05 7.63
C GLU A 404 26.00 -14.34 8.33
N HIS A 405 25.96 -14.43 9.66
CA HIS A 405 24.92 -13.83 10.47
C HIS A 405 25.43 -12.61 11.26
N TYR A 406 24.54 -11.65 11.48
CA TYR A 406 24.78 -10.45 12.27
C TYR A 406 23.55 -10.07 13.09
N ALA A 407 23.76 -9.23 14.11
CA ALA A 407 22.69 -8.80 15.00
C ALA A 407 22.10 -7.47 14.52
N TYR A 408 20.78 -7.45 14.32
CA TYR A 408 20.01 -6.21 14.32
C TYR A 408 19.97 -5.67 15.76
N GLN A 409 20.34 -4.41 15.96
CA GLN A 409 20.62 -3.82 17.27
C GLN A 409 19.36 -3.70 18.13
N ASN A 410 19.44 -3.99 19.43
CA ASN A 410 18.32 -3.77 20.34
C ASN A 410 18.27 -2.32 20.83
N GLY A 411 17.06 -1.81 21.12
CA GLY A 411 16.86 -0.44 21.56
C GLY A 411 15.47 0.07 21.25
N LEU A 412 15.31 1.40 21.18
CA LEU A 412 14.08 2.03 20.74
C LEU A 412 14.05 2.12 19.21
N LEU A 413 13.20 1.34 18.55
CA LEU A 413 12.93 1.50 17.12
C LEU A 413 11.81 2.52 16.94
N ILE A 414 11.98 3.46 16.01
CA ILE A 414 10.98 4.47 15.68
C ILE A 414 10.59 4.26 14.22
N TRP A 415 9.30 4.12 13.97
CA TRP A 415 8.72 4.03 12.63
C TRP A 415 8.03 5.34 12.27
N LYS A 416 8.14 5.74 11.00
CA LYS A 416 7.35 6.82 10.40
C LYS A 416 6.17 6.17 9.68
N TRP A 417 4.96 6.44 10.17
CA TRP A 417 3.73 6.09 9.47
C TRP A 417 3.24 7.32 8.70
N ASP A 418 3.08 7.20 7.38
CA ASP A 418 2.60 8.25 6.49
C ASP A 418 1.45 7.74 5.62
N THR A 419 0.21 8.15 5.91
CA THR A 419 -0.97 7.67 5.17
C THR A 419 -1.10 8.30 3.78
N SER A 420 -0.17 9.17 3.36
CA SER A 420 -0.11 9.66 1.97
C SER A 420 0.53 8.66 1.01
N GLN A 421 1.14 7.60 1.53
CA GLN A 421 1.73 6.51 0.75
C GLN A 421 0.89 5.25 0.96
N ALA A 422 0.68 4.47 -0.11
CA ALA A 422 -0.07 3.23 -0.07
C ALA A 422 0.82 2.00 0.22
N ASP A 423 2.13 2.14 0.04
CA ASP A 423 3.12 1.08 0.06
C ASP A 423 4.49 1.61 0.52
N ASP A 424 5.48 0.71 0.67
CA ASP A 424 6.86 1.04 1.02
C ASP A 424 7.85 0.89 -0.17
N ASN A 425 7.38 1.11 -1.41
CA ASN A 425 8.18 1.05 -2.64
C ASN A 425 9.12 2.25 -2.78
N THR A 426 10.07 2.37 -1.87
CA THR A 426 11.09 3.45 -1.85
C THR A 426 11.89 3.58 -3.16
N SER A 427 11.92 2.56 -4.02
CA SER A 427 12.49 2.65 -5.36
C SER A 427 11.68 3.53 -6.32
N GLN A 428 10.37 3.65 -6.11
CA GLN A 428 9.45 4.52 -6.84
C GLN A 428 9.33 5.89 -6.18
N HIS A 429 9.32 5.94 -4.84
CA HIS A 429 9.23 7.17 -4.04
C HIS A 429 10.36 7.26 -2.98
N PRO A 430 11.60 7.59 -3.38
CA PRO A 430 12.75 7.65 -2.48
C PRO A 430 12.56 8.38 -1.16
N GLY A 431 12.74 7.63 -0.07
CA GLY A 431 12.65 8.11 1.31
C GLY A 431 11.23 8.30 1.83
N GLU A 432 10.21 7.96 1.06
CA GLU A 432 8.81 7.96 1.48
C GLU A 432 8.28 6.52 1.46
N GLY A 433 7.25 6.25 2.26
CA GLY A 433 6.62 4.94 2.36
C GLY A 433 5.49 4.97 3.39
N LEU A 434 4.61 3.98 3.35
CA LEU A 434 3.53 3.80 4.30
C LEU A 434 4.09 3.67 5.73
N ILE A 435 5.07 2.81 5.97
CA ILE A 435 5.62 2.51 7.30
C ILE A 435 7.12 2.16 7.28
N LEU A 436 7.97 3.17 7.39
CA LEU A 436 9.43 2.97 7.33
C LEU A 436 10.14 3.15 8.70
N PRO A 437 11.14 2.32 9.04
CA PRO A 437 11.93 2.52 10.25
C PRO A 437 12.89 3.70 10.06
N VAL A 438 12.94 4.57 11.06
CA VAL A 438 13.84 5.72 11.10
C VAL A 438 15.20 5.25 11.62
N ASP A 439 16.22 5.38 10.78
CA ASP A 439 17.58 4.99 11.15
C ASP A 439 18.28 6.06 12.01
N SER A 440 18.64 5.72 13.24
CA SER A 440 19.41 6.59 14.13
C SER A 440 20.83 6.93 13.61
N HIS A 441 21.36 6.15 12.66
CA HIS A 441 22.68 6.33 12.05
C HIS A 441 22.62 6.36 10.50
N PRO A 442 21.88 7.29 9.89
CA PRO A 442 21.40 7.23 8.50
C PRO A 442 22.49 7.35 7.42
N THR A 443 23.76 7.51 7.80
CA THR A 443 24.87 7.59 6.84
C THR A 443 25.10 6.23 6.19
N ALA A 444 25.03 6.21 4.85
CA ALA A 444 25.11 4.99 4.07
C ALA A 444 26.40 4.20 4.33
N LEU A 445 26.23 2.94 4.71
CA LEU A 445 27.28 1.95 4.82
C LEU A 445 27.73 1.49 3.43
N LYS A 446 29.05 1.34 3.28
CA LYS A 446 29.70 0.93 2.05
C LYS A 446 30.65 -0.22 2.31
N TRP A 447 30.72 -1.14 1.35
CA TRP A 447 31.75 -2.15 1.28
C TRP A 447 33.15 -1.51 1.15
N SER A 448 34.20 -2.29 1.39
CA SER A 448 35.59 -1.84 1.30
C SER A 448 35.99 -1.31 -0.09
N ASP A 449 35.26 -1.70 -1.14
CA ASP A 449 35.44 -1.21 -2.51
C ASP A 449 34.68 0.10 -2.80
N GLY A 450 33.90 0.60 -1.83
CA GLY A 450 33.11 1.82 -1.92
C GLY A 450 31.68 1.65 -2.45
N THR A 451 31.27 0.44 -2.83
CA THR A 451 29.88 0.15 -3.24
C THR A 451 28.95 0.11 -2.04
N LEU A 452 27.65 0.39 -2.26
CA LEU A 452 26.66 0.41 -1.18
C LEU A 452 26.41 -1.00 -0.64
N MET A 453 26.27 -1.10 0.69
CA MET A 453 25.68 -2.30 1.30
C MET A 453 24.16 -2.32 1.06
N ARG A 454 23.58 -3.52 1.00
CA ARG A 454 22.14 -3.75 0.90
C ARG A 454 21.36 -3.01 2.00
N ASN A 455 20.12 -2.60 1.75
CA ASN A 455 19.33 -1.80 2.68
C ASN A 455 18.87 -2.57 3.91
N ARG A 456 18.71 -3.89 3.79
CA ARG A 456 18.59 -4.77 4.98
C ARG A 456 19.87 -4.81 5.83
N ILE A 457 21.05 -4.45 5.30
CA ILE A 457 22.26 -4.28 6.13
C ILE A 457 22.29 -2.86 6.72
N GLN A 458 21.89 -1.84 5.96
CA GLN A 458 21.81 -0.46 6.45
C GLN A 458 20.94 -0.37 7.72
N ALA A 459 19.79 -1.04 7.71
CA ALA A 459 18.81 -0.99 8.79
C ALA A 459 19.23 -1.68 10.11
N TYR A 460 20.38 -2.35 10.15
CA TYR A 460 20.77 -3.13 11.34
C TYR A 460 20.94 -2.27 12.60
N ASP A 461 21.32 -0.99 12.47
CA ASP A 461 21.55 -0.06 13.58
C ASP A 461 20.54 1.09 13.67
N SER A 462 19.33 0.86 13.17
CA SER A 462 18.25 1.86 13.20
C SER A 462 17.81 2.27 14.60
N THR A 463 17.96 1.40 15.60
CA THR A 463 17.48 1.67 16.97
C THR A 463 18.22 2.81 17.67
N PHE A 464 17.46 3.66 18.36
CA PHE A 464 17.95 4.69 19.27
C PHE A 464 18.28 4.08 20.65
N SER A 465 19.43 4.45 21.22
CA SER A 465 19.89 3.95 22.53
C SER A 465 20.94 4.87 23.16
N TRP A 466 21.15 4.79 24.48
CA TRP A 466 22.33 5.33 25.15
C TRP A 466 23.60 4.47 24.94
N TYR A 467 23.42 3.21 24.54
CA TYR A 467 24.51 2.25 24.38
C TYR A 467 25.06 2.28 22.96
N PRO A 468 26.38 2.08 22.79
CA PRO A 468 26.98 2.02 21.46
C PRO A 468 26.53 0.77 20.70
N THR A 469 26.53 0.86 19.37
CA THR A 469 26.22 -0.28 18.50
C THR A 469 27.35 -1.32 18.55
N ASP A 470 27.03 -2.59 18.31
CA ASP A 470 28.03 -3.63 18.14
C ASP A 470 28.85 -3.42 16.85
N SER A 471 30.13 -3.77 16.87
CA SER A 471 30.92 -3.80 15.63
C SER A 471 30.65 -5.10 14.87
N VAL A 472 30.39 -5.01 13.57
CA VAL A 472 30.13 -6.16 12.70
C VAL A 472 31.22 -6.26 11.62
N THR A 473 31.57 -7.46 11.21
CA THR A 473 32.39 -7.69 10.01
C THR A 473 31.58 -8.57 9.07
N LEU A 474 31.32 -8.05 7.87
CA LEU A 474 30.59 -8.72 6.80
C LEU A 474 31.50 -8.83 5.57
N HIS A 475 31.15 -9.70 4.64
CA HIS A 475 31.89 -9.95 3.42
C HIS A 475 31.05 -9.61 2.19
N ASN A 476 31.72 -9.15 1.14
CA ASN A 476 31.15 -9.09 -0.19
C ASN A 476 32.17 -9.70 -1.15
N ALA A 477 31.77 -10.72 -1.91
CA ALA A 477 32.67 -11.50 -2.75
C ALA A 477 33.96 -11.93 -2.02
N ASP A 478 33.81 -12.50 -0.83
CA ASP A 478 34.87 -12.98 0.07
C ASP A 478 35.75 -11.87 0.68
N VAL A 479 35.47 -10.59 0.41
CA VAL A 479 36.24 -9.45 0.92
C VAL A 479 35.60 -8.89 2.20
N PRO A 480 36.30 -8.91 3.35
CA PRO A 480 35.76 -8.42 4.61
C PRO A 480 35.69 -6.88 4.65
N THR A 481 34.57 -6.37 5.14
CA THR A 481 34.35 -4.98 5.53
C THR A 481 33.95 -4.93 7.00
N LYS A 482 34.71 -4.17 7.80
CA LYS A 482 34.41 -3.97 9.22
C LYS A 482 33.60 -2.69 9.44
N ILE A 483 32.37 -2.83 9.88
CA ILE A 483 31.53 -1.76 10.39
C ILE A 483 31.92 -1.53 11.85
N LYS A 484 32.40 -0.34 12.17
CA LYS A 484 32.84 0.00 13.53
C LYS A 484 31.64 0.33 14.40
N SER A 485 31.74 -0.01 15.68
CA SER A 485 30.82 0.45 16.73
C SER A 485 30.67 1.98 16.67
N LYS A 486 29.42 2.44 16.66
CA LYS A 486 29.04 3.86 16.68
C LYS A 486 28.54 4.23 18.09
N PRO A 487 28.75 5.47 18.57
CA PRO A 487 28.12 5.92 19.82
C PRO A 487 26.60 5.86 19.74
N GLY A 488 25.93 5.46 20.82
CA GLY A 488 24.47 5.43 20.86
C GLY A 488 23.83 6.80 20.65
N VAL A 489 22.69 6.82 19.97
CA VAL A 489 21.87 8.02 19.73
C VAL A 489 20.58 7.93 20.55
N PRO A 490 20.46 8.63 21.70
CA PRO A 490 19.31 8.50 22.58
C PRO A 490 18.16 9.49 22.27
N VAL A 491 18.25 10.21 21.15
CA VAL A 491 17.32 11.30 20.79
C VAL A 491 16.98 11.22 19.31
N PHE A 492 15.69 11.10 19.03
CA PHE A 492 15.09 11.47 17.76
C PHE A 492 14.61 12.92 17.81
N ASP A 493 14.87 13.70 16.75
CA ASP A 493 14.48 15.12 16.65
C ASP A 493 14.27 15.51 15.18
N ASP A 494 12.99 15.62 14.78
CA ASP A 494 12.57 15.84 13.39
C ASP A 494 12.86 17.26 12.84
N GLY A 495 13.21 18.20 13.71
CA GLY A 495 13.50 19.59 13.33
C GLY A 495 14.99 19.92 13.27
N THR A 496 15.88 19.00 13.65
CA THR A 496 17.33 19.26 13.71
C THR A 496 18.20 18.17 13.09
N SER A 497 17.64 16.99 12.80
CA SER A 497 18.37 15.85 12.26
C SER A 497 17.78 15.43 10.91
N SER A 498 18.65 14.97 10.00
CA SER A 498 18.23 14.28 8.77
C SER A 498 18.34 12.79 9.00
N TYR A 499 17.30 12.05 8.61
CA TYR A 499 17.25 10.59 8.65
C TYR A 499 17.29 9.98 7.25
N TYR A 500 17.70 10.79 6.27
CA TYR A 500 17.81 10.46 4.86
C TYR A 500 19.23 10.78 4.35
N ASP A 501 19.82 9.84 3.62
CA ASP A 501 21.11 9.99 2.94
C ASP A 501 20.88 9.89 1.42
N THR A 502 21.11 11.00 0.71
CA THR A 502 20.90 11.09 -0.75
C THR A 502 21.82 10.16 -1.54
N THR A 503 22.87 9.62 -0.93
CA THR A 503 23.74 8.63 -1.56
C THR A 503 23.19 7.21 -1.48
N ASN A 504 22.18 6.96 -0.64
CA ASN A 504 21.40 5.73 -0.60
C ASN A 504 19.89 6.04 -0.46
N PRO A 505 19.24 6.44 -1.56
CA PRO A 505 17.90 7.01 -1.55
C PRO A 505 16.78 6.05 -1.10
N PHE A 506 17.04 4.75 -1.01
CA PHE A 506 16.02 3.74 -0.70
C PHE A 506 16.05 3.28 0.77
N ALA A 507 17.07 3.65 1.55
CA ALA A 507 17.20 3.22 2.96
C ALA A 507 16.71 4.25 3.98
N GLY A 508 16.91 5.53 3.68
CA GLY A 508 16.58 6.60 4.61
C GLY A 508 15.10 6.95 4.61
N VAL A 509 14.68 7.80 5.57
CA VAL A 509 13.31 8.32 5.64
C VAL A 509 13.32 9.84 5.58
N ASN A 510 12.54 10.40 4.67
CA ASN A 510 12.24 11.83 4.59
C ASN A 510 11.27 12.20 5.70
N ILE A 511 11.79 12.92 6.69
CA ILE A 511 11.02 13.31 7.86
C ILE A 511 10.44 14.71 7.67
N THR A 512 9.14 14.84 7.95
CA THR A 512 8.47 16.14 8.04
C THR A 512 8.80 16.79 9.39
N ASP A 513 9.24 18.04 9.39
CA ASP A 513 9.47 18.81 10.62
C ASP A 513 8.12 19.14 11.28
N THR A 514 7.78 18.39 12.33
CA THR A 514 6.54 18.57 13.11
C THR A 514 6.78 19.17 14.49
N ASP A 515 7.97 19.74 14.73
CA ASP A 515 8.42 20.19 16.06
C ASP A 515 8.39 19.04 17.09
N THR A 516 8.75 17.82 16.69
CA THR A 516 8.71 16.61 17.53
C THR A 516 10.10 16.11 17.88
N ARG A 517 10.29 15.90 19.19
CA ARG A 517 11.47 15.27 19.75
C ARG A 517 11.07 14.12 20.66
N ILE A 518 11.66 12.95 20.47
CA ILE A 518 11.50 11.76 21.31
C ILE A 518 12.85 11.44 21.93
N LYS A 519 12.96 11.56 23.26
CA LYS A 519 14.20 11.36 24.00
C LYS A 519 14.09 10.20 24.98
N ILE A 520 15.08 9.30 24.94
CA ILE A 520 15.28 8.30 25.98
C ILE A 520 15.83 8.98 27.24
N VAL A 521 15.05 8.99 28.33
CA VAL A 521 15.48 9.54 29.63
C VAL A 521 15.94 8.47 30.60
N LYS A 522 15.51 7.22 30.41
CA LYS A 522 15.99 6.07 31.18
C LYS A 522 15.92 4.81 30.34
N GLU A 523 17.03 4.09 30.31
CA GLU A 523 17.20 2.81 29.62
C GLU A 523 18.08 1.92 30.50
N PRO A 524 17.49 0.93 31.20
CA PRO A 524 18.26 -0.05 31.95
C PRO A 524 18.98 -1.01 31.00
N LEU A 525 20.19 -1.46 31.39
CA LEU A 525 21.00 -2.40 30.61
C LEU A 525 20.29 -3.70 30.20
N ASN A 526 19.28 -4.13 30.96
CA ASN A 526 18.52 -5.35 30.64
C ASN A 526 17.43 -5.13 29.58
N GLY A 527 17.23 -3.90 29.10
CA GLY A 527 16.25 -3.56 28.08
C GLY A 527 14.77 -3.70 28.47
N SER A 528 14.47 -4.19 29.69
CA SER A 528 13.11 -4.58 30.09
C SER A 528 12.08 -3.44 30.06
N THR A 529 12.54 -2.18 30.12
CA THR A 529 11.69 -1.01 29.95
C THR A 529 12.49 0.15 29.37
N ILE A 530 11.87 1.01 28.58
CA ILE A 530 12.43 2.32 28.19
C ILE A 530 11.50 3.43 28.68
N THR A 531 12.08 4.52 29.22
CA THR A 531 11.31 5.73 29.54
C THR A 531 11.64 6.83 28.55
N LEU A 532 10.60 7.36 27.91
CA LEU A 532 10.64 8.38 26.89
C LEU A 532 10.14 9.72 27.43
N GLN A 533 10.66 10.79 26.87
CA GLN A 533 10.11 12.13 26.96
C GLN A 533 9.84 12.63 25.54
N VAL A 534 8.58 12.94 25.25
CA VAL A 534 8.19 13.66 24.02
C VAL A 534 8.18 15.15 24.31
N GLY A 535 8.47 15.99 23.33
CA GLY A 535 8.34 17.44 23.42
C GLY A 535 8.74 18.16 22.14
N PRO A 536 8.83 19.50 22.19
CA PRO A 536 9.30 20.31 21.06
C PRO A 536 10.70 19.91 20.58
N SER A 537 10.94 20.07 19.28
CA SER A 537 12.27 19.99 18.68
C SER A 537 13.24 20.94 19.36
N ALA A 538 14.52 20.59 19.39
CA ALA A 538 15.59 21.45 19.87
C ALA A 538 15.93 22.62 18.91
N LYS A 539 15.26 22.73 17.76
CA LYS A 539 15.49 23.82 16.79
C LYS A 539 15.29 25.19 17.45
N LYS A 540 16.17 26.14 17.12
CA LYS A 540 16.02 27.53 17.58
C LYS A 540 14.91 28.18 16.75
N LYS A 541 13.88 28.69 17.44
CA LYS A 541 12.82 29.49 16.82
C LYS A 541 13.33 30.86 16.39
#